data_AF-A1R203-F1
#
_entry.id   AF-A1R203-F1
#
_cell.length_a   1.000
_cell.length_b   1.000
_cell.length_c   1.000
_cell.angle_alpha   90.00
_cell.angle_beta   90.00
_cell.angle_gamma   90.00
#
_symmetry.space_group_name_H-M   'P 1'
#
loop_
_entity.id
_entity.type
_entity.pdbx_description
1 polymer ?
#
loop_
_entity_poly.entity_id
_entity_poly.type
_entity_poly.pdbx_seq_one_letter_code
_entity_poly.pdbx_strand_id
1 'polypeptide(L)'
;MAGTTVASTSAPDKSLLETTVAGLMAELAALEEPRAREVNEKHGDDHGVNLSKLRAVAKRLKTQQDLARELWDTGDTAAKLLALLICRPKAFGRAELDSMLREARTPKVQDWLVNYVVKKSPHSEDLRLAWFSDPDPVVASAGWALTSERVVRKPEGLDIVQLLDIIEADMKDAPDRLQWAMNHCLAQIGIEFPEHRARALDIGERLEVLKDYPTPPNCTSPFAPSWINEMVRRQAIK
;
A
#
# COMPACT_ATOMS: atom_id res chain seq x y z
N MET A 1 -14.98 20.83 64.23
CA MET A 1 -14.72 21.38 62.89
C MET A 1 -13.73 20.48 62.17
N ALA A 2 -14.22 19.53 61.39
CA ALA A 2 -13.40 18.69 60.51
C ALA A 2 -14.18 18.54 59.20
N GLY A 3 -13.90 19.44 58.26
CA GLY A 3 -14.46 19.38 56.91
C GLY A 3 -13.60 18.44 56.07
N THR A 4 -14.16 17.28 55.73
CA THR A 4 -13.57 16.36 54.75
C THR A 4 -13.89 16.88 53.37
N THR A 5 -12.88 17.33 52.63
CA THR A 5 -13.01 17.76 51.24
C THR A 5 -13.07 16.52 50.35
N VAL A 6 -14.23 16.23 49.79
CA VAL A 6 -14.41 15.21 48.76
C VAL A 6 -13.86 15.78 47.45
N ALA A 7 -12.78 15.17 46.94
CA ALA A 7 -12.26 15.49 45.62
C ALA A 7 -13.26 15.05 44.55
N SER A 8 -13.82 16.01 43.83
CA SER A 8 -14.69 15.79 42.68
C SER A 8 -13.82 15.39 41.48
N THR A 9 -13.84 14.12 41.08
CA THR A 9 -13.29 13.66 39.80
C THR A 9 -14.24 14.10 38.68
N SER A 10 -13.88 15.17 37.96
CA SER A 10 -14.57 15.57 36.74
C SER A 10 -14.42 14.51 35.66
N ALA A 11 -15.51 14.15 34.97
CA ALA A 11 -15.46 13.29 33.80
C ALA A 11 -14.47 13.86 32.76
N PRO A 12 -13.66 13.02 32.09
CA PRO A 12 -12.72 13.50 31.09
C PRO A 12 -13.43 14.22 29.94
N ASP A 13 -12.82 15.30 29.45
CA ASP A 13 -13.33 16.10 28.34
C ASP A 13 -13.61 15.21 27.12
N LYS A 14 -14.81 15.31 26.55
CA LYS A 14 -15.27 14.52 25.40
C LYS A 14 -14.33 14.68 24.20
N SER A 15 -13.75 15.87 24.04
CA SER A 15 -12.73 16.19 23.03
C SER A 15 -11.43 15.38 23.20
N LEU A 16 -11.00 15.15 24.45
CA LEU A 16 -9.81 14.34 24.76
C LEU A 16 -10.09 12.85 24.53
N LEU A 17 -11.28 12.36 24.89
CA LEU A 17 -11.66 10.96 24.65
C LEU A 17 -11.69 10.61 23.15
N GLU A 18 -12.18 11.54 22.31
CA GLU A 18 -12.25 11.40 20.85
C GLU A 18 -10.89 11.33 20.14
N THR A 19 -9.78 11.57 20.85
CA THR A 19 -8.41 11.47 20.33
C THR A 19 -7.55 10.43 21.04
N THR A 20 -8.11 9.68 21.99
CA THR A 20 -7.43 8.51 22.59
C THR A 20 -7.53 7.29 21.67
N VAL A 21 -6.56 6.38 21.78
CA VAL A 21 -6.64 5.05 21.12
C VAL A 21 -7.95 4.35 21.45
N ALA A 22 -8.32 4.26 22.74
CA ALA A 22 -9.54 3.57 23.15
C ALA A 22 -10.82 4.18 22.53
N GLY A 23 -10.91 5.51 22.51
CA GLY A 23 -12.04 6.21 21.87
C GLY A 23 -12.10 5.96 20.37
N LEU A 24 -10.96 6.01 19.69
CA LEU A 24 -10.88 5.73 18.26
C LEU A 24 -11.17 4.27 17.92
N MET A 25 -10.72 3.32 18.74
CA MET A 25 -11.06 1.90 18.56
C MET A 25 -12.59 1.68 18.64
N ALA A 26 -13.28 2.34 19.57
CA ALA A 26 -14.73 2.28 19.66
C ALA A 26 -15.42 2.92 18.45
N GLU A 27 -14.91 4.06 17.97
CA GLU A 27 -15.42 4.71 16.75
C GLU A 27 -15.22 3.83 15.52
N LEU A 28 -14.04 3.23 15.35
CA LEU A 28 -13.72 2.32 14.25
C LEU A 28 -14.60 1.07 14.25
N ALA A 29 -14.86 0.48 15.41
CA ALA A 29 -15.79 -0.64 15.56
C ALA A 29 -17.22 -0.26 15.11
N ALA A 30 -17.66 0.97 15.39
CA ALA A 30 -18.97 1.47 14.93
C ALA A 30 -19.03 1.73 13.42
N LEU A 31 -17.89 1.82 12.73
CA LEU A 31 -17.80 1.94 11.26
C LEU A 31 -17.77 0.60 10.54
N GLU A 32 -17.77 -0.51 11.28
CA GLU A 32 -17.75 -1.86 10.72
C GLU A 32 -19.06 -2.20 10.01
N GLU A 33 -18.95 -2.74 8.80
CA GLU A 33 -20.05 -3.23 7.99
C GLU A 33 -19.82 -4.74 7.73
N PRO A 34 -20.58 -5.65 8.36
CA PRO A 34 -20.31 -7.10 8.28
C PRO A 34 -20.26 -7.65 6.86
N ARG A 35 -21.14 -7.18 5.98
CA ARG A 35 -21.14 -7.55 4.55
C ARG A 35 -19.86 -7.11 3.84
N ALA A 36 -19.29 -5.97 4.22
CA ALA A 36 -18.01 -5.53 3.66
C ALA A 36 -16.88 -6.44 4.14
N ARG A 37 -16.88 -6.86 5.42
CA ARG A 37 -15.91 -7.84 5.95
C ARG A 37 -15.97 -9.15 5.15
N GLU A 38 -17.16 -9.75 5.00
CA GLU A 38 -17.32 -11.02 4.26
C GLU A 38 -16.78 -10.96 2.82
N VAL A 39 -16.89 -9.80 2.17
CA VAL A 39 -16.34 -9.58 0.82
C VAL A 39 -14.83 -9.40 0.86
N ASN A 40 -14.31 -8.63 1.83
CA ASN A 40 -12.88 -8.35 1.96
C ASN A 40 -12.09 -9.60 2.36
N GLU A 41 -12.66 -10.47 3.21
CA GLU A 41 -12.01 -11.72 3.66
C GLU A 41 -11.73 -12.66 2.48
N LYS A 42 -12.61 -12.68 1.47
CA LYS A 42 -12.40 -13.42 0.22
C LYS A 42 -11.19 -12.92 -0.58
N HIS A 43 -10.71 -11.71 -0.30
CA HIS A 43 -9.53 -11.09 -0.89
C HIS A 43 -8.35 -11.02 0.08
N GLY A 44 -8.43 -11.69 1.24
CA GLY A 44 -7.38 -11.74 2.26
C GLY A 44 -7.34 -10.56 3.23
N ASP A 45 -8.37 -9.69 3.23
CA ASP A 45 -8.48 -8.53 4.11
C ASP A 45 -9.54 -8.77 5.21
N ASP A 46 -9.20 -8.59 6.48
CA ASP A 46 -10.09 -8.85 7.63
C ASP A 46 -10.93 -7.62 8.08
N HIS A 47 -10.78 -6.49 7.39
CA HIS A 47 -11.46 -5.25 7.76
C HIS A 47 -12.90 -5.21 7.26
N GLY A 48 -13.83 -4.85 8.14
CA GLY A 48 -15.21 -4.47 7.77
C GLY A 48 -15.42 -2.96 7.66
N VAL A 49 -14.38 -2.15 7.92
CA VAL A 49 -14.54 -0.69 8.02
C VAL A 49 -14.88 -0.04 6.68
N ASN A 50 -15.85 0.87 6.68
CA ASN A 50 -16.14 1.71 5.53
C ASN A 50 -14.99 2.71 5.29
N LEU A 51 -14.20 2.49 4.24
CA LEU A 51 -12.99 3.30 3.95
C LEU A 51 -13.28 4.78 3.69
N SER A 52 -14.48 5.13 3.22
CA SER A 52 -14.87 6.54 3.04
C SER A 52 -15.13 7.21 4.38
N LYS A 53 -15.81 6.53 5.31
CA LYS A 53 -16.01 7.02 6.68
C LYS A 53 -14.68 7.07 7.45
N LEU A 54 -13.82 6.06 7.28
CA LEU A 54 -12.46 6.05 7.85
C LEU A 54 -11.66 7.29 7.44
N ARG A 55 -11.70 7.67 6.15
CA ARG A 55 -11.06 8.90 5.67
C ARG A 55 -11.67 10.17 6.25
N ALA A 56 -12.96 10.17 6.57
CA ALA A 56 -13.58 11.30 7.28
C ALA A 56 -13.05 11.43 8.72
N VAL A 57 -12.84 10.32 9.42
CA VAL A 57 -12.17 10.30 10.74
C VAL A 57 -10.75 10.85 10.62
N ALA A 58 -9.95 10.34 9.67
CA ALA A 58 -8.60 10.84 9.44
C ALA A 58 -8.56 12.34 9.12
N LYS A 59 -9.53 12.84 8.32
CA LYS A 59 -9.65 14.27 8.02
C LYS A 59 -9.92 15.11 9.27
N ARG A 60 -10.74 14.62 10.20
CA ARG A 60 -11.02 15.29 11.48
C ARG A 60 -9.77 15.32 12.37
N LEU A 61 -9.06 14.20 12.48
CA LEU A 61 -7.86 14.06 13.29
C LEU A 61 -6.66 14.85 12.76
N LYS A 62 -6.59 15.03 11.43
CA LYS A 62 -5.40 15.53 10.72
C LYS A 62 -4.18 14.65 11.04
N THR A 63 -2.99 15.18 10.85
CA THR A 63 -1.75 14.45 11.12
C THR A 63 -1.46 14.38 12.62
N GLN A 64 -1.30 13.17 13.15
CA GLN A 64 -1.05 12.84 14.55
C GLN A 64 -0.02 11.68 14.63
N GLN A 65 1.29 11.98 14.65
CA GLN A 65 2.32 10.94 14.51
C GLN A 65 2.38 9.96 15.68
N ASP A 66 2.33 10.47 16.92
CA ASP A 66 2.48 9.61 18.10
C ASP A 66 1.26 8.70 18.25
N LEU A 67 0.06 9.26 18.07
CA LEU A 67 -1.19 8.49 18.00
C LEU A 67 -1.19 7.47 16.85
N ALA A 68 -0.61 7.79 15.69
CA ALA A 68 -0.50 6.82 14.59
C ALA A 68 0.32 5.59 14.99
N ARG A 69 1.42 5.77 15.74
CA ARG A 69 2.21 4.65 16.27
C ARG A 69 1.42 3.84 17.28
N GLU A 70 0.76 4.51 18.23
CA GLU A 70 -0.08 3.82 19.21
C GLU A 70 -1.22 3.01 18.56
N LEU A 71 -1.86 3.56 17.53
CA LEU A 71 -2.88 2.85 16.74
C LEU A 71 -2.29 1.67 15.98
N TRP A 72 -1.09 1.81 15.42
CA TRP A 72 -0.41 0.72 14.72
C TRP A 72 -0.14 -0.47 15.66
N ASP A 73 0.34 -0.17 16.86
CA ASP A 73 0.72 -1.15 17.89
C ASP A 73 -0.48 -1.95 18.43
N THR A 74 -1.71 -1.48 18.23
CA THR A 74 -2.91 -2.26 18.58
C THR A 74 -3.03 -3.56 17.79
N GLY A 75 -2.39 -3.64 16.62
CA GLY A 75 -2.49 -4.79 15.72
C GLY A 75 -3.79 -4.89 14.92
N ASP A 76 -4.80 -4.07 15.25
CA ASP A 76 -6.09 -4.06 14.56
C ASP A 76 -5.97 -3.45 13.15
N THR A 77 -6.59 -4.09 12.17
CA THR A 77 -6.48 -3.66 10.77
C THR A 77 -7.09 -2.28 10.52
N ALA A 78 -8.26 -1.97 11.10
CA ALA A 78 -8.88 -0.66 10.91
C ALA A 78 -8.04 0.44 11.59
N ALA A 79 -7.48 0.15 12.76
CA ALA A 79 -6.56 1.04 13.46
C ALA A 79 -5.27 1.30 12.66
N LYS A 80 -4.65 0.25 12.10
CA LYS A 80 -3.50 0.37 11.21
C LYS A 80 -3.82 1.20 9.96
N LEU A 81 -4.98 0.98 9.33
CA LEU A 81 -5.41 1.80 8.18
C LEU A 81 -5.60 3.28 8.58
N LEU A 82 -6.18 3.56 9.75
CA LEU A 82 -6.28 4.94 10.26
C LEU A 82 -4.90 5.53 10.53
N ALA A 83 -4.00 4.79 11.17
CA ALA A 83 -2.63 5.20 11.46
C ALA A 83 -1.90 5.66 10.19
N LEU A 84 -2.01 4.89 9.10
CA LEU A 84 -1.39 5.23 7.81
C LEU A 84 -1.96 6.51 7.19
N LEU A 85 -3.21 6.88 7.49
CA LEU A 85 -3.82 8.12 7.01
C LEU A 85 -3.43 9.36 7.83
N ILE A 86 -3.09 9.19 9.12
CA ILE A 86 -2.81 10.30 10.04
C ILE A 86 -1.32 10.42 10.41
N CYS A 87 -0.46 9.53 9.92
CA CYS A 87 0.98 9.59 10.18
C CYS A 87 1.70 10.71 9.41
N ARG A 88 2.96 10.96 9.79
CA ARG A 88 3.97 11.71 9.02
C ARG A 88 4.92 10.70 8.35
N PRO A 89 4.79 10.42 7.05
CA PRO A 89 5.61 9.41 6.37
C PRO A 89 7.12 9.53 6.56
N LYS A 90 7.64 10.76 6.60
CA LYS A 90 9.07 11.05 6.75
C LYS A 90 9.60 10.91 8.18
N ALA A 91 8.73 10.62 9.15
CA ALA A 91 9.09 10.51 10.57
C ALA A 91 9.41 9.05 10.99
N PHE A 92 9.10 8.07 10.14
CA PHE A 92 9.44 6.67 10.38
C PHE A 92 10.89 6.38 10.02
N GLY A 93 11.57 5.61 10.86
CA GLY A 93 12.91 5.12 10.55
C GLY A 93 12.89 3.95 9.55
N ARG A 94 14.04 3.67 8.91
CA ARG A 94 14.17 2.54 7.97
C ARG A 94 13.76 1.19 8.60
N ALA A 95 14.30 0.88 9.78
CA ALA A 95 14.01 -0.38 10.46
C ALA A 95 12.56 -0.47 10.95
N GLU A 96 11.98 0.67 11.33
CA GLU A 96 10.56 0.77 11.71
C GLU A 96 9.67 0.42 10.50
N LEU A 97 9.95 0.97 9.32
CA LEU A 97 9.21 0.66 8.09
C LEU A 97 9.34 -0.81 7.65
N ASP A 98 10.51 -1.43 7.84
CA ASP A 98 10.69 -2.88 7.60
C ASP A 98 9.83 -3.71 8.54
N SER A 99 9.85 -3.41 9.85
CA SER A 99 8.99 -4.08 10.83
C SER A 99 7.51 -3.92 10.50
N MET A 100 7.09 -2.68 10.19
CA MET A 100 5.71 -2.39 9.81
C MET A 100 5.28 -3.19 8.58
N LEU A 101 6.13 -3.34 7.56
CA LEU A 101 5.76 -4.14 6.38
C LEU A 101 5.55 -5.61 6.73
N ARG A 102 6.43 -6.19 7.55
CA ARG A 102 6.35 -7.60 7.99
C ARG A 102 5.18 -7.85 8.95
N GLU A 103 4.76 -6.82 9.69
CA GLU A 103 3.60 -6.85 10.59
C GLU A 103 2.26 -6.54 9.91
N ALA A 104 2.30 -5.92 8.74
CA ALA A 104 1.11 -5.65 7.94
C ALA A 104 0.66 -7.00 7.37
N ARG A 105 -0.25 -7.70 8.06
CA ARG A 105 -0.68 -9.06 7.69
C ARG A 105 -1.62 -9.11 6.49
N THR A 106 -2.32 -8.01 6.20
CA THR A 106 -3.41 -7.96 5.23
C THR A 106 -3.04 -7.15 4.00
N PRO A 107 -3.54 -7.54 2.80
CA PRO A 107 -3.19 -6.88 1.56
C PRO A 107 -3.42 -5.37 1.55
N LYS A 108 -4.52 -4.88 2.14
CA LYS A 108 -4.87 -3.46 2.20
C LYS A 108 -3.86 -2.65 3.00
N VAL A 109 -3.47 -3.14 4.18
CA VAL A 109 -2.53 -2.43 5.06
C VAL A 109 -1.16 -2.34 4.38
N GLN A 110 -0.71 -3.44 3.78
CA GLN A 110 0.56 -3.46 3.05
C GLN A 110 0.53 -2.48 1.85
N ASP A 111 -0.55 -2.48 1.06
CA ASP A 111 -0.73 -1.56 -0.07
C ASP A 111 -0.71 -0.09 0.37
N TRP A 112 -1.46 0.27 1.41
CA TRP A 112 -1.49 1.64 1.92
C TRP A 112 -0.17 2.03 2.57
N LEU A 113 0.51 1.12 3.28
CA LEU A 113 1.82 1.39 3.88
C LEU A 113 2.82 1.74 2.78
N VAL A 114 2.93 0.92 1.74
CA VAL A 114 3.86 1.18 0.64
C VAL A 114 3.49 2.50 -0.05
N ASN A 115 2.25 2.66 -0.51
CA ASN A 115 1.86 3.77 -1.36
C ASN A 115 1.73 5.12 -0.64
N TYR A 116 1.27 5.13 0.61
CA TYR A 116 1.04 6.38 1.34
C TYR A 116 2.23 6.80 2.19
N VAL A 117 3.05 5.83 2.63
CA VAL A 117 4.14 6.05 3.58
C VAL A 117 5.50 5.80 2.93
N VAL A 118 5.82 4.57 2.55
CA VAL A 118 7.18 4.17 2.15
C VAL A 118 7.65 4.93 0.91
N LYS A 119 6.81 5.06 -0.13
CA LYS A 119 7.14 5.82 -1.36
C LYS A 119 7.51 7.30 -1.10
N LYS A 120 7.05 7.86 0.02
CA LYS A 120 7.34 9.26 0.42
C LYS A 120 8.47 9.37 1.44
N SER A 121 8.99 8.25 1.92
CA SER A 121 10.05 8.16 2.91
C SER A 121 11.42 8.49 2.29
N PRO A 122 12.34 9.15 3.03
CA PRO A 122 13.73 9.25 2.60
C PRO A 122 14.42 7.88 2.49
N HIS A 123 13.86 6.83 3.10
CA HIS A 123 14.41 5.47 3.12
C HIS A 123 13.94 4.60 1.95
N SER A 124 13.16 5.14 1.01
CA SER A 124 12.53 4.37 -0.08
C SER A 124 13.54 3.58 -0.91
N GLU A 125 14.69 4.17 -1.28
CA GLU A 125 15.69 3.46 -2.09
C GLU A 125 16.40 2.35 -1.32
N ASP A 126 16.78 2.60 -0.07
CA ASP A 126 17.42 1.57 0.78
C ASP A 126 16.47 0.38 0.99
N LEU A 127 15.19 0.66 1.24
CA LEU A 127 14.16 -0.38 1.40
C LEU A 127 13.86 -1.10 0.09
N ARG A 128 13.84 -0.39 -1.05
CA ARG A 128 13.69 -1.01 -2.37
C ARG A 128 14.77 -2.05 -2.59
N LEU A 129 16.03 -1.70 -2.35
CA LEU A 129 17.17 -2.62 -2.51
C LEU A 129 17.08 -3.80 -1.53
N ALA A 130 16.77 -3.53 -0.27
CA ALA A 130 16.67 -4.58 0.76
C ALA A 130 15.53 -5.56 0.47
N TRP A 131 14.39 -5.06 -0.02
CA TRP A 131 13.19 -5.88 -0.24
C TRP A 131 13.17 -6.58 -1.59
N PHE A 132 13.88 -6.06 -2.61
CA PHE A 132 13.77 -6.52 -4.00
C PHE A 132 13.91 -8.05 -4.18
N SER A 133 14.85 -8.66 -3.46
CA SER A 133 15.11 -10.11 -3.47
C SER A 133 14.87 -10.76 -2.11
N ASP A 134 13.97 -10.20 -1.29
CA ASP A 134 13.60 -10.81 -0.02
C ASP A 134 12.94 -12.18 -0.28
N PRO A 135 13.25 -13.23 0.51
CA PRO A 135 12.64 -14.54 0.34
C PRO A 135 11.13 -14.56 0.61
N ASP A 136 10.61 -13.59 1.37
CA ASP A 136 9.16 -13.42 1.53
C ASP A 136 8.58 -12.72 0.29
N PRO A 137 7.71 -13.39 -0.50
CA PRO A 137 7.14 -12.82 -1.73
C PRO A 137 6.30 -11.56 -1.46
N VAL A 138 5.75 -11.40 -0.26
CA VAL A 138 5.04 -10.19 0.13
C VAL A 138 6.00 -9.02 0.25
N VAL A 139 7.14 -9.22 0.89
CA VAL A 139 8.18 -8.19 1.03
C VAL A 139 8.81 -7.90 -0.33
N ALA A 140 9.13 -8.93 -1.11
CA ALA A 140 9.58 -8.78 -2.49
C ALA A 140 8.61 -7.95 -3.34
N SER A 141 7.29 -8.18 -3.21
CA SER A 141 6.28 -7.40 -3.93
C SER A 141 6.36 -5.90 -3.62
N ALA A 142 6.69 -5.52 -2.37
CA ALA A 142 6.91 -4.13 -2.01
C ALA A 142 8.17 -3.56 -2.66
N GLY A 143 9.27 -4.35 -2.70
CA GLY A 143 10.48 -4.01 -3.44
C GLY A 143 10.19 -3.73 -4.92
N TRP A 144 9.42 -4.60 -5.58
CA TRP A 144 8.99 -4.40 -6.97
C TRP A 144 8.07 -3.19 -7.17
N ALA A 145 7.19 -2.91 -6.22
CA ALA A 145 6.34 -1.72 -6.26
C ALA A 145 7.13 -0.41 -6.15
N LEU A 146 8.23 -0.41 -5.36
CA LEU A 146 9.17 0.72 -5.27
C LEU A 146 10.03 0.82 -6.54
N THR A 147 10.47 -0.30 -7.11
CA THR A 147 11.15 -0.33 -8.42
C THR A 147 10.28 0.24 -9.52
N SER A 148 8.99 -0.13 -9.58
CA SER A 148 8.04 0.44 -10.54
C SER A 148 7.90 1.96 -10.41
N GLU A 149 7.90 2.51 -9.19
CA GLU A 149 7.88 3.97 -9.01
C GLU A 149 9.18 4.61 -9.53
N ARG A 150 10.33 3.98 -9.24
CA ARG A 150 11.63 4.50 -9.68
C ARG A 150 11.77 4.49 -11.20
N VAL A 151 11.28 3.45 -11.88
CA VAL A 151 11.20 3.35 -13.35
C VAL A 151 10.52 4.59 -13.94
N VAL A 152 9.42 5.04 -13.35
CA VAL A 152 8.65 6.20 -13.85
C VAL A 152 9.29 7.53 -13.45
N ARG A 153 9.83 7.65 -12.24
CA ARG A 153 10.17 8.96 -11.65
C ARG A 153 11.65 9.31 -11.68
N LYS A 154 12.54 8.33 -11.52
CA LYS A 154 13.99 8.50 -11.35
C LYS A 154 14.76 7.26 -11.86
N PRO A 155 14.66 6.95 -13.17
CA PRO A 155 15.19 5.71 -13.71
C PRO A 155 16.71 5.67 -13.80
N GLU A 156 17.40 6.78 -13.61
CA GLU A 156 18.85 6.87 -13.75
C GLU A 156 19.54 5.82 -12.86
N GLY A 157 20.40 5.00 -13.46
CA GLY A 157 21.12 3.93 -12.76
C GLY A 157 20.30 2.68 -12.46
N LEU A 158 19.09 2.53 -13.01
CA LEU A 158 18.42 1.22 -13.08
C LEU A 158 18.95 0.41 -14.27
N ASP A 159 19.18 -0.88 -14.05
CA ASP A 159 19.45 -1.83 -15.12
C ASP A 159 18.11 -2.37 -15.66
N ILE A 160 17.56 -1.66 -16.66
CA ILE A 160 16.27 -2.03 -17.25
C ILE A 160 16.34 -3.38 -17.96
N VAL A 161 17.48 -3.72 -18.55
CA VAL A 161 17.67 -5.02 -19.22
C VAL A 161 17.60 -6.15 -18.21
N GLN A 162 18.32 -6.03 -17.09
CA GLN A 162 18.27 -7.01 -16.01
C GLN A 162 16.87 -7.15 -15.40
N LEU A 163 16.14 -6.03 -15.22
CA LEU A 163 14.76 -6.10 -14.72
C LEU A 163 13.86 -6.91 -15.66
N LEU A 164 13.98 -6.72 -16.97
CA LEU A 164 13.24 -7.51 -17.96
C LEU A 164 13.67 -8.98 -17.95
N ASP A 165 14.97 -9.28 -17.80
CA ASP A 165 15.47 -10.65 -17.69
C ASP A 165 14.84 -11.39 -16.49
N ILE A 166 14.77 -10.74 -15.32
CA ILE A 166 14.18 -11.31 -14.11
C ILE A 166 12.67 -11.50 -14.29
N ILE A 167 11.97 -10.51 -14.86
CA ILE A 167 10.53 -10.61 -15.13
C ILE A 167 10.25 -11.79 -16.07
N GLU A 168 11.01 -11.91 -17.14
CA GLU A 168 10.88 -12.96 -18.14
C GLU A 168 11.11 -14.36 -17.55
N ALA A 169 12.06 -14.49 -16.63
CA ALA A 169 12.39 -15.76 -15.98
C ALA A 169 11.37 -16.17 -14.90
N ASP A 170 10.95 -15.23 -14.04
CA ASP A 170 10.35 -15.58 -12.75
C ASP A 170 8.86 -15.19 -12.63
N MET A 171 8.37 -14.21 -13.38
CA MET A 171 7.04 -13.60 -13.13
C MET A 171 5.89 -14.61 -13.23
N LYS A 172 5.97 -15.56 -14.17
CA LYS A 172 4.89 -16.51 -14.44
C LYS A 172 4.62 -17.45 -13.26
N ASP A 173 5.67 -17.81 -12.53
CA ASP A 173 5.60 -18.76 -11.42
C ASP A 173 5.62 -18.05 -10.04
N ALA A 174 5.75 -16.72 -10.02
CA ALA A 174 5.71 -15.92 -8.81
C ALA A 174 4.31 -15.96 -8.13
N PRO A 175 4.23 -15.91 -6.79
CA PRO A 175 2.96 -15.80 -6.08
C PRO A 175 2.18 -14.54 -6.47
N ASP A 176 0.84 -14.62 -6.46
CA ASP A 176 -0.08 -13.61 -7.02
C ASP A 176 0.32 -12.15 -6.78
N ARG A 177 0.67 -11.80 -5.54
CA ARG A 177 1.03 -10.42 -5.18
C ARG A 177 2.36 -9.97 -5.80
N LEU A 178 3.35 -10.85 -5.80
CA LEU A 178 4.65 -10.60 -6.43
C LEU A 178 4.51 -10.57 -7.95
N GLN A 179 3.77 -11.52 -8.53
CA GLN A 179 3.44 -11.56 -9.95
C GLN A 179 2.75 -10.27 -10.40
N TRP A 180 1.79 -9.75 -9.64
CA TRP A 180 1.15 -8.46 -9.91
C TRP A 180 2.16 -7.31 -9.92
N ALA A 181 3.05 -7.24 -8.94
CA ALA A 181 4.05 -6.18 -8.85
C ALA A 181 5.08 -6.24 -9.99
N MET A 182 5.48 -7.44 -10.41
CA MET A 182 6.35 -7.67 -11.55
C MET A 182 5.67 -7.29 -12.87
N ASN A 183 4.40 -7.68 -13.08
CA ASN A 183 3.62 -7.29 -14.26
C ASN A 183 3.44 -5.77 -14.33
N HIS A 184 3.20 -5.13 -13.20
CA HIS A 184 3.16 -3.67 -13.13
C HIS A 184 4.50 -3.05 -13.53
N CYS A 185 5.63 -3.59 -13.07
CA CYS A 185 6.95 -3.11 -13.47
C CYS A 185 7.20 -3.29 -14.97
N LEU A 186 6.83 -4.45 -15.53
CA LEU A 186 6.90 -4.72 -16.97
C LEU A 186 6.12 -3.68 -17.79
N ALA A 187 4.88 -3.39 -17.37
CA ALA A 187 4.05 -2.41 -18.03
C ALA A 187 4.67 -1.01 -17.98
N GLN A 188 5.17 -0.57 -16.82
CA GLN A 188 5.83 0.74 -16.68
C GLN A 188 7.08 0.82 -17.57
N ILE A 189 7.90 -0.24 -17.63
CA ILE A 189 9.07 -0.27 -18.52
C ILE A 189 8.63 -0.11 -19.98
N GLY A 190 7.62 -0.85 -20.43
CA GLY A 190 7.13 -0.75 -21.81
C GLY A 190 6.49 0.60 -22.16
N ILE A 191 5.93 1.30 -21.18
CA ILE A 191 5.36 2.64 -21.35
C ILE A 191 6.48 3.67 -21.47
N GLU A 192 7.38 3.70 -20.49
CA GLU A 192 8.36 4.77 -20.30
C GLU A 192 9.62 4.64 -21.18
N PHE A 193 9.97 3.44 -21.65
CA PHE A 193 11.20 3.19 -22.43
C PHE A 193 10.88 2.66 -23.83
N PRO A 194 10.73 3.54 -24.85
CA PRO A 194 10.44 3.13 -26.22
C PRO A 194 11.39 2.07 -26.78
N GLU A 195 12.68 2.15 -26.45
CA GLU A 195 13.74 1.22 -26.85
C GLU A 195 13.56 -0.19 -26.28
N HIS A 196 12.84 -0.34 -25.17
CA HIS A 196 12.57 -1.62 -24.51
C HIS A 196 11.13 -2.10 -24.70
N ARG A 197 10.25 -1.26 -25.27
CA ARG A 197 8.81 -1.54 -25.41
C ARG A 197 8.53 -2.83 -26.16
N ALA A 198 9.20 -3.06 -27.29
CA ALA A 198 8.98 -4.26 -28.09
C ALA A 198 9.25 -5.54 -27.26
N ARG A 199 10.31 -5.52 -26.46
CA ARG A 199 10.65 -6.63 -25.55
C ARG A 199 9.62 -6.79 -24.44
N ALA A 200 9.17 -5.69 -23.82
CA ALA A 200 8.17 -5.74 -22.77
C ALA A 200 6.82 -6.31 -23.25
N LEU A 201 6.41 -5.94 -24.48
CA LEU A 201 5.21 -6.48 -25.12
C LEU A 201 5.36 -7.99 -25.39
N ASP A 202 6.49 -8.43 -25.95
CA ASP A 202 6.76 -9.86 -26.20
C ASP A 202 6.69 -10.68 -24.92
N ILE A 203 7.36 -10.25 -23.85
CA ILE A 203 7.31 -10.92 -22.53
C ILE A 203 5.86 -11.02 -22.05
N GLY A 204 5.09 -9.92 -22.11
CA GLY A 204 3.69 -9.92 -21.69
C GLY A 204 2.81 -10.89 -22.48
N GLU A 205 2.96 -10.94 -23.81
CA GLU A 205 2.20 -11.84 -24.68
C GLU A 205 2.58 -13.31 -24.47
N ARG A 206 3.87 -13.63 -24.25
CA ARG A 206 4.30 -15.02 -24.01
C ARG A 206 3.92 -15.54 -22.62
N LEU A 207 3.96 -14.68 -21.61
CA LEU A 207 3.67 -15.07 -20.23
C LEU A 207 2.18 -15.07 -19.90
N GLU A 208 1.38 -14.22 -20.58
CA GLU A 208 -0.08 -14.12 -20.43
C GLU A 208 -0.58 -13.82 -19.00
N VAL A 209 0.30 -13.29 -18.15
CA VAL A 209 -0.01 -12.92 -16.77
C VAL A 209 -1.10 -11.85 -16.75
N LEU A 210 -2.20 -12.13 -16.03
CA LEU A 210 -3.39 -11.27 -15.92
C LEU A 210 -4.16 -11.02 -17.23
N LYS A 211 -3.95 -11.83 -18.28
CA LYS A 211 -4.65 -11.70 -19.58
C LYS A 211 -6.18 -11.71 -19.45
N ASP A 212 -6.70 -12.62 -18.62
CA ASP A 212 -8.14 -12.79 -18.41
C ASP A 212 -8.68 -12.04 -17.19
N TYR A 213 -7.91 -11.09 -16.63
CA TYR A 213 -8.34 -10.37 -15.44
C TYR A 213 -9.63 -9.56 -15.68
N PRO A 214 -10.69 -9.77 -14.88
CA PRO A 214 -11.96 -9.06 -15.06
C PRO A 214 -11.78 -7.54 -15.01
N THR A 215 -11.98 -6.89 -16.15
CA THR A 215 -11.80 -5.44 -16.29
C THR A 215 -13.16 -4.79 -16.58
N PRO A 216 -13.67 -3.94 -15.68
CA PRO A 216 -14.92 -3.22 -15.91
C PRO A 216 -14.88 -2.33 -17.17
N PRO A 217 -16.05 -2.00 -17.75
CA PRO A 217 -16.12 -1.06 -18.86
C PRO A 217 -15.45 0.27 -18.52
N ASN A 218 -14.71 0.84 -19.49
CA ASN A 218 -13.95 2.09 -19.36
C ASN A 218 -12.71 2.03 -18.43
N CYS A 219 -12.35 0.85 -17.90
CA CYS A 219 -11.07 0.64 -17.24
C CYS A 219 -10.02 0.08 -18.21
N THR A 220 -8.75 0.41 -17.98
CA THR A 220 -7.64 -0.23 -18.70
C THR A 220 -7.33 -1.57 -18.05
N SER A 221 -7.22 -2.63 -18.85
CA SER A 221 -6.85 -3.97 -18.37
C SER A 221 -5.46 -3.95 -17.72
N PRO A 222 -5.22 -4.70 -16.63
CA PRO A 222 -3.89 -4.83 -16.04
C PRO A 222 -2.96 -5.73 -16.84
N PHE A 223 -3.44 -6.43 -17.87
CA PHE A 223 -2.60 -7.22 -18.78
C PHE A 223 -1.56 -6.32 -19.45
N ALA A 224 -0.26 -6.56 -19.22
CA ALA A 224 0.80 -5.63 -19.59
C ALA A 224 0.75 -5.16 -21.06
N PRO A 225 0.58 -6.03 -22.08
CA PRO A 225 0.48 -5.57 -23.47
C PRO A 225 -0.69 -4.63 -23.73
N SER A 226 -1.88 -4.94 -23.19
CA SER A 226 -3.05 -4.08 -23.32
C SER A 226 -2.83 -2.74 -22.62
N TRP A 227 -2.23 -2.77 -21.44
CA TRP A 227 -1.95 -1.57 -20.66
C TRP A 227 -0.92 -0.66 -21.34
N ILE A 228 0.21 -1.23 -21.77
CA ILE A 228 1.29 -0.51 -22.47
C ILE A 228 0.72 0.22 -23.69
N ASN A 229 0.02 -0.50 -24.57
CA ASN A 229 -0.52 0.06 -25.80
C ASN A 229 -1.52 1.20 -25.53
N GLU A 230 -2.41 1.02 -24.55
CA GLU A 230 -3.38 2.07 -24.21
C GLU A 230 -2.72 3.33 -23.64
N MET A 231 -1.71 3.18 -22.77
CA MET A 231 -1.01 4.32 -22.18
C MET A 231 -0.15 5.06 -23.20
N VAL A 232 0.57 4.34 -24.06
CA VAL A 232 1.35 4.94 -25.17
C VAL A 232 0.41 5.69 -26.12
N ARG A 233 -0.74 5.12 -26.48
CA ARG A 233 -1.76 5.80 -27.30
C ARG A 233 -2.23 7.10 -26.64
N ARG A 234 -2.51 7.08 -25.33
CA ARG A 234 -2.92 8.28 -24.57
C ARG A 234 -1.83 9.34 -24.51
N GLN A 235 -0.57 8.95 -24.41
CA GLN A 235 0.57 9.87 -24.42
C GLN A 235 0.74 10.55 -25.79
N ALA A 236 0.50 9.83 -26.89
CA ALA A 236 0.63 10.36 -28.25
C ALA A 236 -0.44 11.40 -28.65
N ILE A 237 -1.55 11.48 -27.89
CA ILE A 237 -2.67 12.40 -28.16
C ILE A 237 -2.55 13.70 -27.32
N LYS A 238 -1.65 13.72 -26.33
CA LYS A 238 -1.37 14.90 -25.51
C LYS A 238 -0.35 15.80 -26.17
#